data_AF-A0A938N143-F1
#
_entry.id   AF-A0A938N143-F1
#
_cell.length_a   1.000
_cell.length_b   1.000
_cell.length_c   1.000
_cell.angle_alpha   90.00
_cell.angle_beta   90.00
_cell.angle_gamma   90.00
#
_symmetry.space_group_name_H-M   'P 1'
#
loop_
_entity.id
_entity.type
_entity.pdbx_description
1 polymer ?
#
loop_
_entity_poly.entity_id
_entity_poly.type
_entity_poly.pdbx_seq_one_letter_code
_entity_poly.pdbx_strand_id
1 'polypeptide(L)'
;MLQSFGFYQPLYDCADSNAYRQLLDQVRDRQKAMVKDHLAVRVSVVFSAGESKAEGKKIAKNLEKLVVRAFNGECESTIDNVSFSNVDAIQARIKKSFDDLNAIGESFGVTITHEFLKTKIEELHICYEYQMKLKAEREEQRRIREDMREQARLAKEIDDARRRVEKEETHFTRAIAEIKSRMDAAAASEREQYLTKLKEMEEQLAAVEKDKAEVEFRAQSTRAGYVYVISNLGSFGEHVYKIGVTRRLEPQERIDELGDASVPFDFDVHAMIFSDDAPSLETALHQHFAGRAVNRINPRKEFFRVTLPEIEEVVRTHHNKVVEFTRAAKAEDYRMTMAKERAVGVGADRG
;
A
#
# COMPACT_ATOMS: atom_id res chain seq x y z
N MET A 1 20.44 -3.60 18.80
CA MET A 1 20.55 -2.13 18.80
C MET A 1 20.04 -1.64 17.45
N LEU A 2 18.95 -0.87 17.42
CA LEU A 2 18.47 -0.19 16.22
C LEU A 2 19.55 0.82 15.82
N GLN A 3 20.24 0.58 14.70
CA GLN A 3 21.05 1.61 14.06
C GLN A 3 20.16 2.82 13.83
N SER A 4 20.67 4.01 14.17
CA SER A 4 20.02 5.28 13.90
C SER A 4 19.74 5.36 12.40
N PHE A 5 18.49 5.13 12.01
CA PHE A 5 18.02 5.33 10.65
C PHE A 5 18.06 6.85 10.38
N GLY A 6 19.20 7.33 9.88
CA GLY A 6 19.26 8.63 9.23
C GLY A 6 18.26 8.59 8.08
N PHE A 7 17.32 9.52 8.04
CA PHE A 7 16.39 9.63 6.93
C PHE A 7 17.19 9.97 5.67
N TYR A 8 17.29 9.02 4.74
CA TYR A 8 17.90 9.28 3.44
C TYR A 8 17.18 10.44 2.76
N GLN A 9 17.94 11.48 2.38
CA GLN A 9 17.42 12.59 1.60
C GLN A 9 17.63 12.29 0.11
N PRO A 10 16.56 12.26 -0.70
CA PRO A 10 16.68 12.10 -2.14
C PRO A 10 17.60 13.17 -2.73
N LEU A 11 18.56 12.73 -3.53
CA LEU A 11 19.49 13.57 -4.27
C LEU A 11 18.95 13.94 -5.64
N TYR A 12 18.06 13.11 -6.21
CA TYR A 12 17.42 13.34 -7.49
C TYR A 12 15.90 13.43 -7.35
N ASP A 13 15.29 14.17 -8.28
CA ASP A 13 13.83 14.30 -8.38
C ASP A 13 13.38 13.93 -9.80
N CYS A 14 13.63 12.67 -10.18
CA CYS A 14 13.21 12.19 -11.48
C CYS A 14 11.71 11.84 -11.50
N ALA A 15 11.07 12.19 -12.61
CA ALA A 15 9.63 12.00 -12.80
C ALA A 15 9.21 10.52 -12.72
N ASP A 16 9.98 9.61 -13.32
CA ASP A 16 9.67 8.18 -13.42
C ASP A 16 10.94 7.30 -13.35
N SER A 17 10.71 5.99 -13.29
CA SER A 17 11.78 4.98 -13.28
C SER A 17 12.62 4.98 -14.57
N ASN A 18 12.08 5.41 -15.72
CA ASN A 18 12.84 5.49 -16.96
C ASN A 18 13.86 6.63 -16.93
N ALA A 19 13.52 7.78 -16.36
CA ALA A 19 14.44 8.91 -16.16
C ALA A 19 15.62 8.51 -15.25
N TYR A 20 15.35 7.76 -14.17
CA TYR A 20 16.42 7.18 -13.35
C TYR A 20 17.30 6.19 -14.13
N ARG A 21 16.69 5.35 -14.98
CA ARG A 21 17.44 4.43 -15.85
C ARG A 21 18.36 5.18 -16.82
N GLN A 22 17.87 6.27 -17.40
CA GLN A 22 18.68 7.13 -18.28
C GLN A 22 19.84 7.79 -17.52
N LEU A 23 19.61 8.26 -16.28
CA LEU A 23 20.70 8.77 -15.44
C LEU A 23 21.74 7.71 -15.10
N LEU A 24 21.32 6.48 -14.80
CA LEU A 24 22.24 5.35 -14.61
C LEU A 24 23.09 5.10 -15.85
N ASP A 25 22.46 5.09 -17.03
CA ASP A 25 23.16 4.90 -18.30
C ASP A 25 24.16 6.04 -18.55
N GLN A 26 23.78 7.30 -18.30
CA GLN A 26 24.68 8.46 -18.42
C GLN A 26 25.89 8.38 -17.47
N VAL A 27 25.68 8.01 -16.21
CA VAL A 27 26.77 7.86 -15.23
C VAL A 27 27.70 6.71 -15.63
N ARG A 28 27.15 5.58 -16.09
CA ARG A 28 27.92 4.43 -16.58
C ARG A 28 28.70 4.76 -17.84
N ASP A 29 28.14 5.54 -18.75
CA ASP A 29 28.84 5.97 -19.96
C ASP A 29 29.96 6.97 -19.64
N ARG A 30 29.75 7.88 -18.68
CA ARG A 30 30.84 8.73 -18.15
C ARG A 30 31.94 7.89 -17.51
N GLN A 31 31.61 6.88 -16.72
CA GLN A 31 32.60 5.95 -16.16
C GLN A 31 33.39 5.22 -17.26
N LYS A 32 32.72 4.70 -18.30
CA LYS A 32 33.39 4.08 -19.45
C LYS A 32 34.32 5.06 -20.18
N ALA A 33 33.88 6.30 -20.38
CA ALA A 33 34.70 7.35 -21.00
C ALA A 33 35.94 7.65 -20.15
N MET A 34 35.80 7.77 -18.82
CA MET A 34 36.95 7.97 -17.93
C MET A 34 37.97 6.83 -17.99
N VAL A 35 37.51 5.57 -18.14
CA VAL A 35 38.41 4.41 -18.32
C VAL A 35 39.07 4.44 -19.70
N LYS A 36 38.32 4.79 -20.75
CA LYS A 36 38.84 4.88 -22.13
C LYS A 36 39.88 6.00 -22.29
N ASP A 37 39.64 7.13 -21.63
CA ASP A 37 40.46 8.34 -21.73
C ASP A 37 41.57 8.38 -20.67
N HIS A 38 41.78 7.28 -19.92
CA HIS A 38 42.81 7.14 -18.89
C HIS A 38 42.71 8.19 -17.75
N LEU A 39 41.48 8.60 -17.41
CA LEU A 39 41.15 9.53 -16.33
C LEU A 39 40.68 8.85 -15.05
N ALA A 40 40.32 7.56 -15.12
CA ALA A 40 39.87 6.78 -13.96
C ALA A 40 41.02 6.50 -12.96
N VAL A 41 42.26 6.52 -13.44
CA VAL A 41 43.46 6.18 -12.68
C VAL A 41 44.57 7.17 -13.01
N ARG A 42 45.30 7.62 -12.00
CA ARG A 42 46.53 8.40 -12.13
C ARG A 42 47.74 7.47 -12.07
N VAL A 43 48.62 7.59 -13.06
CA VAL A 43 49.90 6.87 -13.12
C VAL A 43 51.05 7.86 -12.88
N SER A 44 51.78 7.71 -11.78
CA SER A 44 52.89 8.59 -11.38
C SER A 44 54.27 8.02 -11.70
N VAL A 45 54.42 6.70 -11.78
CA VAL A 45 55.71 6.03 -12.01
C VAL A 45 55.66 5.18 -13.27
N VAL A 46 56.51 5.49 -14.25
CA VAL A 46 56.79 4.58 -15.36
C VAL A 46 57.91 3.66 -14.89
N PHE A 47 57.57 2.42 -14.52
CA PHE A 47 58.56 1.38 -14.20
C PHE A 47 59.62 1.31 -15.31
N SER A 48 60.90 1.38 -14.98
CA SER A 48 61.95 0.88 -15.88
C SER A 48 62.23 -0.58 -15.52
N ALA A 49 61.43 -1.50 -16.06
CA ALA A 49 61.78 -2.91 -16.05
C ALA A 49 62.81 -3.14 -17.15
N GLY A 50 64.11 -3.14 -16.81
CA GLY A 50 65.22 -3.22 -17.77
C GLY A 50 65.52 -1.91 -18.53
N GLU A 51 66.37 -1.99 -19.56
CA GLU A 51 66.86 -0.84 -20.37
C GLU A 51 65.79 -0.20 -21.27
N SER A 52 64.57 -0.73 -21.35
CA SER A 52 63.56 -0.29 -22.33
C SER A 52 62.33 0.38 -21.70
N LYS A 53 62.18 1.69 -21.97
CA LYS A 53 61.00 2.50 -21.61
C LYS A 53 59.66 1.95 -22.17
N ALA A 54 59.70 1.12 -23.21
CA ALA A 54 58.50 0.54 -23.82
C ALA A 54 57.86 -0.55 -22.95
N GLU A 55 58.69 -1.35 -22.26
CA GLU A 55 58.23 -2.44 -21.40
C GLU A 55 57.58 -1.90 -20.11
N GLY A 56 58.17 -0.83 -19.55
CA GLY A 56 57.60 -0.05 -18.47
C GLY A 56 56.18 0.46 -18.71
N LYS A 57 55.96 1.08 -19.88
CA LYS A 57 54.62 1.57 -20.29
C LYS A 57 53.61 0.43 -20.42
N LYS A 58 54.04 -0.75 -20.88
CA LYS A 58 53.17 -1.93 -20.99
C LYS A 58 52.74 -2.46 -19.62
N ILE A 59 53.67 -2.49 -18.65
CA ILE A 59 53.38 -2.91 -17.27
C ILE A 59 52.39 -1.94 -16.62
N ALA A 60 52.63 -0.63 -16.70
CA ALA A 60 51.74 0.39 -16.14
C ALA A 60 50.31 0.27 -16.70
N LYS A 61 50.15 0.08 -18.02
CA LYS A 61 48.85 -0.12 -18.67
C LYS A 61 48.13 -1.39 -18.21
N ASN A 62 48.87 -2.47 -17.90
CA ASN A 62 48.28 -3.70 -17.39
C ASN A 62 47.83 -3.54 -15.93
N LEU A 63 48.61 -2.85 -15.10
CA LEU A 63 48.26 -2.54 -13.72
C LEU A 63 47.04 -1.62 -13.63
N GLU A 64 46.99 -0.57 -14.46
CA GLU A 64 45.81 0.30 -14.60
C GLU A 64 44.54 -0.53 -14.87
N LYS A 65 44.58 -1.41 -15.87
CA LYS A 65 43.45 -2.28 -16.21
C LYS A 65 43.05 -3.21 -15.06
N LEU A 66 44.03 -3.72 -14.31
CA LEU A 66 43.78 -4.61 -13.19
C LEU A 66 43.08 -3.88 -12.04
N VAL A 67 43.60 -2.71 -11.65
CA VAL A 67 43.04 -1.88 -10.57
C VAL A 67 41.62 -1.43 -10.91
N VAL A 68 41.38 -0.94 -12.13
CA VAL A 68 40.03 -0.56 -12.59
C VAL A 68 39.06 -1.74 -12.54
N ARG A 69 39.49 -2.92 -13.01
CA ARG A 69 38.64 -4.13 -12.98
C ARG A 69 38.31 -4.57 -11.56
N ALA A 70 39.30 -4.57 -10.66
CA ALA A 70 39.09 -4.90 -9.26
C ALA A 70 38.07 -3.96 -8.61
N PHE A 71 38.28 -2.64 -8.76
CA PHE A 71 37.39 -1.65 -8.18
C PHE A 71 35.98 -1.70 -8.76
N ASN A 72 35.84 -1.85 -10.08
CA ASN A 72 34.53 -1.98 -10.72
C ASN A 72 33.79 -3.23 -10.25
N GLY A 73 34.46 -4.38 -10.17
CA GLY A 73 33.83 -5.62 -9.71
C GLY A 73 33.33 -5.54 -8.26
N GLU A 74 34.11 -4.90 -7.38
CA GLU A 74 33.68 -4.64 -6.00
C GLU A 74 32.53 -3.64 -5.93
N CYS A 75 32.54 -2.59 -6.75
CA CYS A 75 31.42 -1.64 -6.81
C CYS A 75 30.13 -2.30 -7.33
N GLU A 76 30.19 -3.01 -8.46
CA GLU A 76 29.01 -3.64 -9.08
C GLU A 76 28.36 -4.65 -8.13
N SER A 77 29.17 -5.57 -7.57
CA SER A 77 28.66 -6.58 -6.64
C SER A 77 28.01 -6.00 -5.38
N THR A 78 28.42 -4.80 -4.97
CA THR A 78 27.91 -4.15 -3.76
C THR A 78 26.71 -3.24 -4.05
N ILE A 79 26.69 -2.56 -5.19
CA ILE A 79 25.59 -1.67 -5.62
C ILE A 79 24.33 -2.46 -6.00
N ASP A 80 24.47 -3.66 -6.59
CA ASP A 80 23.33 -4.46 -7.07
C ASP A 80 22.29 -4.79 -5.98
N ASN A 81 22.72 -4.87 -4.72
CA ASN A 81 21.88 -5.23 -3.58
C ASN A 81 21.61 -4.04 -2.63
N VAL A 82 21.67 -2.82 -3.15
CA VAL A 82 21.37 -1.62 -2.38
C VAL A 82 19.91 -1.61 -1.91
N SER A 83 19.69 -1.11 -0.71
CA SER A 83 18.39 -0.99 -0.06
C SER A 83 18.45 0.11 1.00
N PHE A 84 17.29 0.44 1.58
CA PHE A 84 17.22 1.52 2.57
C PHE A 84 18.05 1.24 3.83
N SER A 85 18.28 -0.04 4.16
CA SER A 85 18.97 -0.44 5.38
C SER A 85 20.49 -0.49 5.22
N ASN A 86 21.01 -0.48 3.99
CA ASN A 86 22.42 -0.73 3.72
C ASN A 86 23.09 0.30 2.80
N VAL A 87 22.39 1.34 2.32
CA VAL A 87 22.96 2.35 1.42
C VAL A 87 24.23 3.00 1.99
N ASP A 88 24.21 3.41 3.26
CA ASP A 88 25.38 4.01 3.94
C ASP A 88 26.51 2.99 4.13
N ALA A 89 26.17 1.75 4.44
CA ALA A 89 27.13 0.66 4.61
C ALA A 89 27.81 0.29 3.28
N ILE A 90 27.06 0.30 2.17
CA ILE A 90 27.61 0.08 0.82
C ILE A 90 28.49 1.27 0.43
N GLN A 91 28.06 2.50 0.68
CA GLN A 91 28.87 3.69 0.42
C GLN A 91 30.23 3.64 1.16
N ALA A 92 30.21 3.25 2.45
CA ALA A 92 31.42 3.05 3.23
C ALA A 92 32.30 1.92 2.67
N ARG A 93 31.70 0.82 2.18
CA ARG A 93 32.43 -0.28 1.54
C ARG A 93 33.10 0.15 0.23
N ILE A 94 32.42 0.94 -0.61
CA ILE A 94 33.01 1.49 -1.85
C ILE A 94 34.21 2.39 -1.52
N LYS A 95 34.06 3.28 -0.52
CA LYS A 95 35.18 4.14 -0.06
C LYS A 95 36.35 3.31 0.45
N LYS A 96 36.08 2.28 1.27
CA LYS A 96 37.11 1.38 1.77
C LYS A 96 37.83 0.62 0.65
N SER A 97 37.09 0.09 -0.32
CA SER A 97 37.66 -0.56 -1.50
C SER A 97 38.60 0.38 -2.28
N PHE A 98 38.18 1.65 -2.44
CA PHE A 98 39.01 2.68 -3.04
C PHE A 98 40.31 2.92 -2.25
N ASP A 99 40.22 3.05 -0.92
CA ASP A 99 41.37 3.27 -0.05
C ASP A 99 42.33 2.06 -0.07
N ASP A 100 41.80 0.84 0.05
CA ASP A 100 42.57 -0.41 0.07
C ASP A 100 43.30 -0.63 -1.27
N LEU A 101 42.63 -0.42 -2.41
CA LEU A 101 43.23 -0.55 -3.75
C LEU A 101 44.26 0.54 -4.03
N ASN A 102 44.03 1.76 -3.54
CA ASN A 102 45.00 2.85 -3.69
C ASN A 102 46.25 2.63 -2.84
N ALA A 103 46.11 2.09 -1.62
CA ALA A 103 47.26 1.73 -0.78
C ALA A 103 48.15 0.67 -1.46
N ILE A 104 47.54 -0.34 -2.10
CA ILE A 104 48.28 -1.33 -2.89
C ILE A 104 48.91 -0.67 -4.12
N GLY A 105 48.12 0.11 -4.85
CA GLY A 105 48.50 0.73 -6.12
C GLY A 105 49.59 1.81 -6.01
N GLU A 106 49.69 2.50 -4.86
CA GLU A 106 50.69 3.54 -4.60
C GLU A 106 52.12 2.99 -4.70
N SER A 107 52.36 1.76 -4.20
CA SER A 107 53.65 1.07 -4.35
C SER A 107 54.04 0.82 -5.81
N PHE A 108 53.05 0.83 -6.71
CA PHE A 108 53.23 0.66 -8.15
C PHE A 108 53.00 1.96 -8.94
N GLY A 109 52.80 3.09 -8.26
CA GLY A 109 52.55 4.38 -8.89
C GLY A 109 51.24 4.43 -9.70
N VAL A 110 50.22 3.65 -9.34
CA VAL A 110 48.92 3.56 -10.02
C VAL A 110 47.81 3.74 -8.99
N THR A 111 47.04 4.83 -9.05
CA THR A 111 46.00 5.14 -8.05
C THR A 111 44.70 5.56 -8.73
N ILE A 112 43.57 5.07 -8.25
CA ILE A 112 42.23 5.45 -8.69
C ILE A 112 41.98 6.92 -8.33
N THR A 113 41.39 7.66 -9.26
CA THR A 113 41.09 9.09 -9.04
C THR A 113 39.84 9.28 -8.17
N HIS A 114 39.84 10.35 -7.35
CA HIS A 114 38.67 10.70 -6.54
C HIS A 114 37.45 11.04 -7.40
N GLU A 115 37.68 11.60 -8.60
CA GLU A 115 36.65 11.85 -9.60
C GLU A 115 35.94 10.55 -9.99
N PHE A 116 36.70 9.46 -10.20
CA PHE A 116 36.12 8.16 -10.53
C PHE A 116 35.33 7.57 -9.35
N LEU A 117 35.88 7.65 -8.13
CA LEU A 117 35.15 7.29 -6.91
C LEU A 117 33.82 8.04 -6.80
N LYS A 118 33.83 9.36 -7.04
CA LYS A 118 32.60 10.17 -6.97
C LYS A 118 31.54 9.66 -7.94
N THR A 119 31.91 9.26 -9.16
CA THR A 119 30.96 8.68 -10.12
C THR A 119 30.37 7.33 -9.67
N LYS A 120 31.11 6.54 -8.87
CA LYS A 120 30.61 5.28 -8.30
C LYS A 120 29.66 5.51 -7.13
N ILE A 121 29.94 6.51 -6.30
CA ILE A 121 29.00 6.94 -5.25
C ILE A 121 27.72 7.53 -5.87
N GLU A 122 27.86 8.27 -6.97
CA GLU A 122 26.72 8.77 -7.73
C GLU A 122 25.85 7.62 -8.27
N GLU A 123 26.45 6.62 -8.89
CA GLU A 123 25.77 5.40 -9.36
C GLU A 123 25.02 4.68 -8.22
N LEU A 124 25.63 4.55 -7.04
CA LEU A 124 25.00 3.94 -5.86
C LEU A 124 23.69 4.65 -5.49
N HIS A 125 23.72 5.98 -5.39
CA HIS A 125 22.54 6.75 -4.99
C HIS A 125 21.45 6.72 -6.06
N ILE A 126 21.80 6.84 -7.35
CA ILE A 126 20.82 6.72 -8.44
C ILE A 126 20.21 5.31 -8.46
N CYS A 127 21.00 4.26 -8.22
CA CYS A 127 20.50 2.89 -8.16
C CYS A 127 19.50 2.71 -7.01
N TYR A 128 19.82 3.25 -5.83
CA TYR A 128 18.92 3.21 -4.68
C TYR A 128 17.59 3.93 -4.95
N GLU A 129 17.64 5.17 -5.45
CA GLU A 129 16.44 5.95 -5.76
C GLU A 129 15.62 5.33 -6.90
N TYR A 130 16.28 4.74 -7.90
CA TYR A 130 15.63 3.97 -8.95
C TYR A 130 14.81 2.80 -8.38
N GLN A 131 15.38 2.03 -7.45
CA GLN A 131 14.66 0.94 -6.79
C GLN A 131 13.48 1.43 -5.96
N MET A 132 13.63 2.54 -5.24
CA MET A 132 12.54 3.19 -4.52
C MET A 132 11.41 3.60 -5.47
N LYS A 133 11.74 4.23 -6.59
CA LYS A 133 10.77 4.68 -7.60
C LYS A 133 10.04 3.50 -8.22
N LEU A 134 10.76 2.42 -8.58
CA LEU A 134 10.17 1.20 -9.12
C LEU A 134 9.20 0.54 -8.12
N LYS A 135 9.54 0.55 -6.83
CA LYS A 135 8.64 0.05 -5.78
C LYS A 135 7.39 0.91 -5.68
N ALA A 136 7.53 2.24 -5.67
CA ALA A 136 6.41 3.18 -5.64
C ALA A 136 5.47 3.01 -6.84
N GLU A 137 6.02 2.88 -8.05
CA GLU A 137 5.25 2.64 -9.28
C GLU A 137 4.52 1.28 -9.24
N ARG A 138 5.17 0.22 -8.73
CA ARG A 138 4.52 -1.09 -8.55
C ARG A 138 3.36 -1.03 -7.55
N GLU A 139 3.53 -0.33 -6.43
CA GLU A 139 2.48 -0.11 -5.45
C GLU A 139 1.31 0.68 -6.04
N GLU A 140 1.60 1.71 -6.84
CA GLU A 140 0.61 2.51 -7.56
C GLU A 140 -0.17 1.67 -8.58
N GLN A 141 0.52 0.86 -9.39
CA GLN A 141 -0.12 -0.05 -10.35
C GLN A 141 -0.94 -1.16 -9.68
N ARG A 142 -0.51 -1.64 -8.51
CA ARG A 142 -1.31 -2.56 -7.70
C ARG A 142 -2.59 -1.90 -7.23
N ARG A 143 -2.51 -0.65 -6.74
CA ARG A 143 -3.67 0.13 -6.31
C ARG A 143 -4.66 0.35 -7.44
N ILE A 144 -4.21 0.85 -8.60
CA ILE A 144 -5.11 1.07 -9.75
C ILE A 144 -5.88 -0.21 -10.11
N ARG A 145 -5.21 -1.36 -10.09
CA ARG A 145 -5.87 -2.65 -10.34
C ARG A 145 -6.86 -3.04 -9.24
N GLU A 146 -6.54 -2.77 -7.98
CA GLU A 146 -7.46 -3.00 -6.85
C GLU A 146 -8.70 -2.10 -6.95
N ASP A 147 -8.54 -0.81 -7.27
CA ASP A 147 -9.63 0.15 -7.46
C ASP A 147 -10.51 -0.26 -8.66
N MET A 148 -9.91 -0.67 -9.78
CA MET A 148 -10.66 -1.17 -10.94
C MET A 148 -11.49 -2.42 -10.61
N ARG A 149 -10.94 -3.34 -9.81
CA ARG A 149 -11.67 -4.54 -9.36
C ARG A 149 -12.82 -4.17 -8.44
N GLU A 150 -12.59 -3.24 -7.52
CA GLU A 150 -13.62 -2.75 -6.60
C GLU A 150 -14.76 -2.06 -7.35
N GLN A 151 -14.44 -1.21 -8.33
CA GLN A 151 -15.44 -0.58 -9.20
C GLN A 151 -16.24 -1.61 -10.02
N ALA A 152 -15.58 -2.64 -10.55
CA ALA A 152 -16.26 -3.70 -11.29
C ALA A 152 -17.20 -4.52 -10.39
N ARG A 153 -16.80 -4.83 -9.15
CA ARG A 153 -17.65 -5.54 -8.18
C ARG A 153 -18.87 -4.70 -7.78
N LEU A 154 -18.65 -3.42 -7.46
CA LEU A 154 -19.75 -2.49 -7.18
C LEU A 154 -20.74 -2.39 -8.35
N ALA A 155 -20.24 -2.27 -9.58
CA ALA A 155 -21.10 -2.20 -10.77
C ALA A 155 -21.95 -3.47 -10.91
N LYS A 156 -21.38 -4.64 -10.63
CA LYS A 156 -22.09 -5.91 -10.63
C LYS A 156 -23.15 -5.97 -9.52
N GLU A 157 -22.81 -5.58 -8.28
CA GLU A 157 -23.77 -5.52 -7.17
C GLU A 157 -24.96 -4.63 -7.48
N ILE A 158 -24.72 -3.45 -8.08
CA ILE A 158 -25.79 -2.54 -8.47
C ILE A 158 -26.69 -3.17 -9.55
N ASP A 159 -26.12 -3.83 -10.56
CA ASP A 159 -26.90 -4.53 -11.60
C ASP A 159 -27.72 -5.68 -11.01
N ASP A 160 -27.12 -6.49 -10.12
CA ASP A 160 -27.79 -7.60 -9.45
C ASP A 160 -28.90 -7.12 -8.51
N ALA A 161 -28.69 -6.02 -7.77
CA ALA A 161 -29.70 -5.39 -6.92
C ALA A 161 -30.85 -4.81 -7.75
N ARG A 162 -30.56 -4.10 -8.85
CA ARG A 162 -31.58 -3.58 -9.77
C ARG A 162 -32.48 -4.69 -10.30
N ARG A 163 -31.88 -5.78 -10.78
CA ARG A 163 -32.63 -6.94 -11.30
C ARG A 163 -33.48 -7.61 -10.23
N ARG A 164 -33.03 -7.64 -8.98
CA ARG A 164 -33.78 -8.20 -7.85
C ARG A 164 -35.02 -7.36 -7.57
N VAL A 165 -34.82 -6.06 -7.39
CA VAL A 165 -35.90 -5.11 -7.08
C VAL A 165 -36.93 -5.04 -8.22
N GLU A 166 -36.51 -5.05 -9.49
CA GLU A 166 -37.43 -5.06 -10.64
C GLU A 166 -38.27 -6.35 -10.69
N LYS A 167 -37.69 -7.51 -10.34
CA LYS A 167 -38.44 -8.77 -10.25
C LYS A 167 -39.47 -8.74 -9.11
N GLU A 168 -39.11 -8.18 -7.97
CA GLU A 168 -40.02 -8.04 -6.82
C GLU A 168 -41.15 -7.06 -7.12
N GLU A 169 -40.83 -5.91 -7.73
CA GLU A 169 -41.81 -4.90 -8.15
C GLU A 169 -42.83 -5.52 -9.13
N THR A 170 -42.36 -6.24 -10.15
CA THR A 170 -43.25 -6.93 -11.10
C THR A 170 -44.05 -8.06 -10.44
N HIS A 171 -43.49 -8.78 -9.47
CA HIS A 171 -44.19 -9.82 -8.72
C HIS A 171 -45.35 -9.24 -7.90
N PHE A 172 -45.09 -8.22 -7.07
CA PHE A 172 -46.11 -7.59 -6.24
C PHE A 172 -47.15 -6.84 -7.07
N THR A 173 -46.74 -6.14 -8.14
CA THR A 173 -47.68 -5.48 -9.05
C THR A 173 -48.65 -6.48 -9.69
N ARG A 174 -48.17 -7.65 -10.11
CA ARG A 174 -49.02 -8.72 -10.65
C ARG A 174 -49.93 -9.33 -9.59
N ALA A 175 -49.41 -9.60 -8.39
CA ALA A 175 -50.19 -10.14 -7.27
C ALA A 175 -51.33 -9.19 -6.87
N ILE A 176 -51.05 -7.88 -6.79
CA ILE A 176 -52.03 -6.83 -6.54
C ILE A 176 -53.11 -6.82 -7.63
N ALA A 177 -52.73 -6.87 -8.91
CA ALA A 177 -53.68 -6.91 -10.02
C ALA A 177 -54.58 -8.16 -9.97
N GLU A 178 -54.02 -9.32 -9.62
CA GLU A 178 -54.78 -10.56 -9.48
C GLU A 178 -55.75 -10.52 -8.28
N ILE A 179 -55.31 -10.00 -7.13
CA ILE A 179 -56.16 -9.82 -5.96
C ILE A 179 -57.32 -8.86 -6.28
N LYS A 180 -57.05 -7.73 -6.94
CA LYS A 180 -58.09 -6.77 -7.37
C LYS A 180 -59.12 -7.45 -8.28
N SER A 181 -58.67 -8.20 -9.29
CA SER A 181 -59.54 -8.94 -10.20
C SER A 181 -60.41 -9.99 -9.48
N ARG A 182 -59.83 -10.77 -8.56
CA ARG A 182 -60.58 -11.77 -7.77
C ARG A 182 -61.57 -11.12 -6.81
N MET A 183 -61.23 -9.98 -6.23
CA MET A 183 -62.10 -9.22 -5.33
C MET A 183 -63.35 -8.68 -6.04
N ASP A 184 -63.22 -8.28 -7.31
CA ASP A 184 -64.36 -7.81 -8.13
C ASP A 184 -65.36 -8.93 -8.43
N ALA A 185 -64.89 -10.17 -8.54
CA ALA A 185 -65.72 -11.36 -8.79
C ALA A 185 -66.25 -12.06 -7.51
N ALA A 186 -65.81 -11.65 -6.31
CA ALA A 186 -66.10 -12.33 -5.05
C ALA A 186 -67.41 -11.86 -4.36
N ALA A 187 -67.99 -12.75 -3.56
CA ALA A 187 -69.14 -12.43 -2.70
C ALA A 187 -68.76 -11.45 -1.57
N ALA A 188 -69.74 -10.71 -1.05
CA ALA A 188 -69.52 -9.68 -0.03
C ALA A 188 -68.84 -10.21 1.26
N SER A 189 -69.06 -11.49 1.61
CA SER A 189 -68.46 -12.15 2.77
C SER A 189 -66.96 -12.47 2.63
N GLU A 190 -66.44 -12.56 1.41
CA GLU A 190 -65.01 -12.87 1.15
C GLU A 190 -64.19 -11.61 0.84
N ARG A 191 -64.88 -10.50 0.51
CA ARG A 191 -64.27 -9.22 0.13
C ARG A 191 -63.33 -8.66 1.19
N GLU A 192 -63.67 -8.85 2.47
CA GLU A 192 -62.86 -8.38 3.60
C GLU A 192 -61.48 -9.06 3.65
N GLN A 193 -61.40 -10.36 3.34
CA GLN A 193 -60.12 -11.08 3.31
C GLN A 193 -59.23 -10.62 2.15
N TYR A 194 -59.83 -10.31 0.99
CA TYR A 194 -59.10 -9.78 -0.16
C TYR A 194 -58.58 -8.36 0.10
N LEU A 195 -59.34 -7.52 0.81
CA LEU A 195 -58.90 -6.18 1.22
C LEU A 195 -57.68 -6.23 2.15
N THR A 196 -57.67 -7.15 3.13
CA THR A 196 -56.51 -7.32 4.03
C THR A 196 -55.26 -7.74 3.25
N LYS A 197 -55.38 -8.77 2.39
CA LYS A 197 -54.25 -9.23 1.56
C LYS A 197 -53.77 -8.16 0.58
N LEU A 198 -54.70 -7.38 0.02
CA LEU A 198 -54.35 -6.29 -0.88
C LEU A 198 -53.49 -5.24 -0.16
N LYS A 199 -53.89 -4.86 1.06
CA LYS A 199 -53.15 -3.90 1.87
C LYS A 199 -51.74 -4.41 2.20
N GLU A 200 -51.59 -5.66 2.60
CA GLU A 200 -50.28 -6.28 2.86
C GLU A 200 -49.38 -6.22 1.61
N MET A 201 -49.93 -6.54 0.42
CA MET A 201 -49.17 -6.52 -0.83
C MET A 201 -48.82 -5.09 -1.28
N GLU A 202 -49.71 -4.11 -1.05
CA GLU A 202 -49.45 -2.69 -1.32
C GLU A 202 -48.38 -2.13 -0.38
N GLU A 203 -48.35 -2.53 0.89
CA GLU A 203 -47.27 -2.19 1.84
C GLU A 203 -45.93 -2.80 1.42
N GLN A 204 -45.91 -4.06 0.94
CA GLN A 204 -44.72 -4.70 0.41
C GLN A 204 -44.23 -4.02 -0.88
N LEU A 205 -45.13 -3.65 -1.80
CA LEU A 205 -44.76 -2.91 -3.01
C LEU A 205 -44.14 -1.54 -2.66
N ALA A 206 -44.70 -0.82 -1.69
CA ALA A 206 -44.16 0.46 -1.25
C ALA A 206 -42.75 0.33 -0.64
N ALA A 207 -42.47 -0.77 0.06
CA ALA A 207 -41.12 -1.08 0.55
C ALA A 207 -40.15 -1.32 -0.63
N VAL A 208 -40.56 -2.11 -1.63
CA VAL A 208 -39.74 -2.37 -2.83
C VAL A 208 -39.48 -1.10 -3.64
N GLU A 209 -40.47 -0.21 -3.76
CA GLU A 209 -40.30 1.10 -4.42
C GLU A 209 -39.27 1.98 -3.69
N LYS A 210 -39.24 1.94 -2.36
CA LYS A 210 -38.23 2.63 -1.56
C LYS A 210 -36.84 2.04 -1.78
N ASP A 211 -36.72 0.71 -1.78
CA ASP A 211 -35.46 0.02 -2.03
C ASP A 211 -34.94 0.30 -3.45
N LYS A 212 -35.84 0.39 -4.44
CA LYS A 212 -35.52 0.81 -5.80
C LYS A 212 -34.92 2.20 -5.84
N ALA A 213 -35.57 3.16 -5.19
CA ALA A 213 -35.10 4.54 -5.12
C ALA A 213 -33.72 4.62 -4.43
N GLU A 214 -33.48 3.80 -3.41
CA GLU A 214 -32.18 3.72 -2.76
C GLU A 214 -31.10 3.15 -3.69
N VAL A 215 -31.35 2.02 -4.37
CA VAL A 215 -30.41 1.44 -5.34
C VAL A 215 -30.10 2.43 -6.47
N GLU A 216 -31.09 3.16 -6.95
CA GLU A 216 -30.90 4.21 -7.96
C GLU A 216 -30.07 5.39 -7.43
N PHE A 217 -30.34 5.84 -6.21
CA PHE A 217 -29.56 6.87 -5.54
C PHE A 217 -28.10 6.43 -5.37
N ARG A 218 -27.84 5.19 -4.93
CA ARG A 218 -26.50 4.61 -4.80
C ARG A 218 -25.78 4.50 -6.14
N ALA A 219 -26.51 4.22 -7.22
CA ALA A 219 -25.95 4.14 -8.56
C ALA A 219 -25.57 5.52 -9.14
N GLN A 220 -26.34 6.57 -8.82
CA GLN A 220 -26.10 7.93 -9.32
C GLN A 220 -25.09 8.70 -8.45
N SER A 221 -25.15 8.50 -7.12
CA SER A 221 -24.27 9.20 -6.18
C SER A 221 -22.94 8.48 -6.05
N THR A 222 -21.95 8.93 -6.82
CA THR A 222 -20.59 8.38 -6.79
C THR A 222 -19.85 8.60 -5.48
N ARG A 223 -20.34 9.51 -4.62
CA ARG A 223 -19.76 9.87 -3.32
C ARG A 223 -20.50 9.25 -2.13
N ALA A 224 -21.73 8.78 -2.32
CA ALA A 224 -22.46 8.10 -1.26
C ALA A 224 -21.74 6.79 -0.89
N GLY A 225 -21.68 6.48 0.39
CA GLY A 225 -21.01 5.28 0.86
C GLY A 225 -21.02 5.15 2.37
N TYR A 226 -20.26 4.18 2.85
CA TYR A 226 -20.05 3.93 4.26
C TYR A 226 -18.62 4.26 4.65
N VAL A 227 -18.44 5.05 5.70
CA VAL A 227 -17.17 5.13 6.41
C VAL A 227 -17.17 4.05 7.49
N TYR A 228 -16.19 3.15 7.44
CA TYR A 228 -16.00 2.10 8.44
C TYR A 228 -14.89 2.46 9.41
N VAL A 229 -15.07 2.05 10.66
CA VAL A 229 -14.04 2.04 11.70
C VAL A 229 -13.86 0.60 12.16
N ILE A 230 -12.69 0.03 11.90
CA ILE A 230 -12.39 -1.37 12.22
C ILE A 230 -11.09 -1.48 13.00
N SER A 231 -10.94 -2.54 13.80
CA SER A 231 -9.70 -2.84 14.51
C SER A 231 -9.35 -4.31 14.38
N ASN A 232 -8.08 -4.64 14.63
CA ASN A 232 -7.64 -6.02 14.69
C ASN A 232 -6.62 -6.12 15.82
N LEU A 233 -7.14 -6.52 16.99
CA LEU A 233 -6.39 -6.56 18.23
C LEU A 233 -5.17 -7.48 18.13
N GLY A 234 -5.34 -8.65 17.52
CA GLY A 234 -4.26 -9.63 17.42
C GLY A 234 -3.13 -9.23 16.47
N SER A 235 -3.41 -8.40 15.47
CA SER A 235 -2.41 -7.99 14.47
C SER A 235 -1.75 -6.64 14.80
N PHE A 236 -2.52 -5.69 15.33
CA PHE A 236 -2.07 -4.30 15.51
C PHE A 236 -2.04 -3.84 16.98
N GLY A 237 -2.62 -4.61 17.89
CA GLY A 237 -2.71 -4.26 19.31
C GLY A 237 -3.88 -3.31 19.63
N GLU A 238 -3.91 -2.86 20.88
CA GLU A 238 -4.95 -1.97 21.39
C GLU A 238 -4.81 -0.55 20.81
N HIS A 239 -5.94 0.14 20.69
CA HIS A 239 -6.01 1.53 20.24
C HIS A 239 -5.44 1.78 18.83
N VAL A 240 -5.46 0.75 17.97
CA VAL A 240 -5.13 0.90 16.56
C VAL A 240 -6.37 0.62 15.73
N TYR A 241 -6.84 1.65 15.03
CA TYR A 241 -8.04 1.59 14.21
C TYR A 241 -7.71 1.92 12.76
N LYS A 242 -8.31 1.18 11.84
CA LYS A 242 -8.39 1.55 10.42
C LYS A 242 -9.67 2.32 10.19
N ILE A 243 -9.55 3.46 9.52
CA ILE A 243 -10.67 4.27 9.06
C ILE A 243 -10.61 4.29 7.54
N GLY A 244 -11.66 3.84 6.88
CA GLY A 244 -11.72 3.84 5.42
C GLY A 244 -13.14 3.96 4.91
N VAL A 245 -13.27 4.02 3.59
CA VAL A 245 -14.57 4.15 2.91
C VAL A 245 -14.86 2.93 2.04
N THR A 246 -16.15 2.59 1.92
CA THR A 246 -16.66 1.65 0.93
C THR A 246 -17.92 2.18 0.26
N ARG A 247 -18.04 1.91 -1.04
CA ARG A 247 -19.24 2.24 -1.82
C ARG A 247 -20.10 1.01 -2.11
N ARG A 248 -19.72 -0.16 -1.61
CA ARG A 248 -20.48 -1.41 -1.73
C ARG A 248 -21.89 -1.23 -1.19
N LEU A 249 -22.83 -1.99 -1.75
CA LEU A 249 -24.19 -2.06 -1.21
C LEU A 249 -24.16 -2.80 0.13
N GLU A 250 -23.35 -3.87 0.19
CA GLU A 250 -23.07 -4.64 1.41
C GLU A 250 -21.68 -4.27 1.95
N PRO A 251 -21.57 -3.32 2.90
CA PRO A 251 -20.27 -2.86 3.40
C PRO A 251 -19.51 -3.93 4.19
N GLN A 252 -20.19 -4.93 4.75
CA GLN A 252 -19.57 -6.02 5.50
C GLN A 252 -18.68 -6.90 4.62
N GLU A 253 -19.11 -7.21 3.38
CA GLU A 253 -18.29 -8.01 2.45
C GLU A 253 -16.92 -7.37 2.20
N ARG A 254 -16.85 -6.03 2.14
CA ARG A 254 -15.59 -5.31 2.00
C ARG A 254 -14.67 -5.50 3.22
N ILE A 255 -15.24 -5.58 4.43
CA ILE A 255 -14.47 -5.76 5.65
C ILE A 255 -13.91 -7.18 5.71
N ASP A 256 -14.73 -8.17 5.35
CA ASP A 256 -14.33 -9.58 5.31
C ASP A 256 -13.19 -9.79 4.29
N GLU A 257 -13.30 -9.19 3.10
CA GLU A 257 -12.25 -9.19 2.08
C GLU A 257 -10.91 -8.59 2.58
N LEU A 258 -10.96 -7.60 3.48
CA LEU A 258 -9.75 -6.99 4.06
C LEU A 258 -9.08 -7.90 5.10
N GLY A 259 -9.87 -8.71 5.81
CA GLY A 259 -9.39 -9.70 6.80
C GLY A 259 -8.63 -10.84 6.12
N ASP A 260 -9.31 -11.53 5.21
CA ASP A 260 -8.84 -12.77 4.56
C ASP A 260 -7.47 -12.64 3.86
N ALA A 261 -7.21 -11.47 3.27
CA ALA A 261 -6.08 -11.33 2.35
C ALA A 261 -4.77 -10.91 3.03
N SER A 262 -4.79 -10.44 4.28
CA SER A 262 -3.70 -9.57 4.76
C SER A 262 -3.34 -9.65 6.25
N VAL A 263 -4.14 -10.31 7.09
CA VAL A 263 -3.92 -10.33 8.54
C VAL A 263 -4.25 -11.71 9.16
N PRO A 264 -3.58 -12.12 10.26
CA PRO A 264 -3.82 -13.41 10.91
C PRO A 264 -5.19 -13.59 11.60
N PHE A 265 -5.93 -12.51 11.84
CA PHE A 265 -7.22 -12.50 12.54
C PHE A 265 -8.20 -11.61 11.78
N ASP A 266 -9.49 -11.83 11.94
CA ASP A 266 -10.51 -10.96 11.33
C ASP A 266 -10.56 -9.57 11.97
N PHE A 267 -11.16 -8.63 11.23
CA PHE A 267 -11.39 -7.29 11.74
C PHE A 267 -12.67 -7.22 12.57
N ASP A 268 -12.58 -6.59 13.74
CA ASP A 268 -13.73 -6.19 14.53
C ASP A 268 -14.30 -4.86 14.00
N VAL A 269 -15.61 -4.83 13.74
CA VAL A 269 -16.31 -3.63 13.27
C VAL A 269 -16.79 -2.80 14.45
N HIS A 270 -16.34 -1.55 14.51
CA HIS A 270 -16.73 -0.62 15.57
C HIS A 270 -17.79 0.39 15.14
N ALA A 271 -17.81 0.78 13.86
CA ALA A 271 -18.84 1.66 13.33
C ALA A 271 -19.01 1.48 11.82
N MET A 272 -20.26 1.64 11.36
CA MET A 272 -20.63 1.71 9.96
C MET A 272 -21.46 2.96 9.71
N ILE A 273 -20.84 3.99 9.14
CA ILE A 273 -21.43 5.33 9.04
C ILE A 273 -21.83 5.60 7.60
N PHE A 274 -23.13 5.56 7.31
CA PHE A 274 -23.64 5.98 6.01
C PHE A 274 -23.51 7.49 5.83
N SER A 275 -22.93 7.92 4.72
CA SER A 275 -22.83 9.33 4.33
C SER A 275 -23.12 9.49 2.84
N ASP A 276 -23.86 10.55 2.50
CA ASP A 276 -24.10 10.96 1.11
C ASP A 276 -22.79 11.45 0.44
N ASP A 277 -21.81 11.86 1.26
CA ASP A 277 -20.44 12.17 0.86
C ASP A 277 -19.46 11.49 1.84
N ALA A 278 -19.24 10.20 1.65
CA ALA A 278 -18.34 9.42 2.49
C ALA A 278 -16.85 9.83 2.36
N PRO A 279 -16.31 10.15 1.17
CA PRO A 279 -14.93 10.61 1.03
C PRO A 279 -14.62 11.90 1.81
N SER A 280 -15.57 12.84 1.89
CA SER A 280 -15.35 14.08 2.66
C SER A 280 -15.25 13.81 4.17
N LEU A 281 -16.10 12.93 4.71
CA LEU A 281 -16.05 12.52 6.11
C LEU A 281 -14.75 11.76 6.43
N GLU A 282 -14.37 10.82 5.58
CA GLU A 282 -13.10 10.09 5.70
C GLU A 282 -11.90 11.05 5.71
N THR A 283 -11.85 11.98 4.74
CA THR A 283 -10.75 12.94 4.62
C THR A 283 -10.63 13.80 5.89
N ALA A 284 -11.75 14.24 6.46
CA ALA A 284 -11.76 15.00 7.71
C ALA A 284 -11.17 14.18 8.88
N LEU A 285 -11.54 12.90 9.00
CA LEU A 285 -11.00 11.99 10.01
C LEU A 285 -9.49 11.76 9.80
N HIS A 286 -9.06 11.49 8.56
CA HIS A 286 -7.64 11.26 8.25
C HIS A 286 -6.79 12.50 8.53
N GLN A 287 -7.26 13.69 8.18
CA GLN A 287 -6.56 14.94 8.47
C GLN A 287 -6.46 15.19 9.98
N HIS A 288 -7.56 14.99 10.72
CA HIS A 288 -7.58 15.15 12.17
C HIS A 288 -6.61 14.18 12.87
N PHE A 289 -6.48 12.94 12.37
CA PHE A 289 -5.62 11.92 12.96
C PHE A 289 -4.25 11.77 12.28
N ALA A 290 -3.88 12.62 11.33
CA ALA A 290 -2.65 12.48 10.54
C ALA A 290 -1.37 12.38 11.41
N GLY A 291 -1.29 13.17 12.49
CA GLY A 291 -0.17 13.11 13.44
C GLY A 291 -0.05 11.78 14.20
N ARG A 292 -1.14 11.00 14.26
CA ARG A 292 -1.25 9.70 14.94
C ARG A 292 -1.31 8.52 13.97
N ALA A 293 -1.07 8.74 12.68
CA ALA A 293 -0.96 7.67 11.70
C ALA A 293 0.17 6.68 12.07
N VAL A 294 -0.13 5.39 11.99
CA VAL A 294 0.83 4.29 12.23
C VAL A 294 1.91 4.30 11.15
N ASN A 295 1.53 4.53 9.90
CA ASN A 295 2.46 4.69 8.78
C ASN A 295 2.48 6.15 8.32
N ARG A 296 3.54 6.88 8.68
CA ARG A 296 3.74 8.29 8.31
C ARG A 296 4.39 8.49 6.95
N ILE A 297 4.86 7.42 6.32
CA ILE A 297 5.54 7.46 5.02
C ILE A 297 4.53 7.23 3.89
N ASN A 298 3.61 6.29 4.08
CA ASN A 298 2.54 6.00 3.13
C ASN A 298 1.18 6.41 3.73
N PRO A 299 0.66 7.61 3.40
CA PRO A 299 -0.59 8.10 3.98
C PRO A 299 -1.82 7.29 3.56
N ARG A 300 -1.71 6.45 2.52
CA ARG A 300 -2.77 5.54 2.08
C ARG A 300 -2.91 4.30 2.98
N LYS A 301 -2.01 4.12 3.94
CA LYS A 301 -2.11 3.09 4.98
C LYS A 301 -2.79 3.70 6.21
N GLU A 302 -4.11 3.74 6.14
CA GLU A 302 -5.02 4.52 7.01
C GLU A 302 -5.26 3.88 8.38
N PHE A 303 -4.18 3.50 9.07
CA PHE A 303 -4.23 3.01 10.45
C PHE A 303 -3.78 4.12 11.39
N PHE A 304 -4.51 4.33 12.49
CA PHE A 304 -4.27 5.42 13.43
C PHE A 304 -4.21 4.90 14.87
N ARG A 305 -3.28 5.46 15.67
CA ARG A 305 -3.15 5.20 17.11
C ARG A 305 -4.03 6.16 17.89
N VAL A 306 -5.29 5.79 18.10
CA VAL A 306 -6.35 6.65 18.66
C VAL A 306 -7.31 5.81 19.49
N THR A 307 -8.15 6.45 20.29
CA THR A 307 -9.19 5.76 21.05
C THR A 307 -10.55 5.88 20.35
N LEU A 308 -11.42 4.88 20.52
CA LEU A 308 -12.75 4.91 19.91
C LEU A 308 -13.61 6.11 20.35
N PRO A 309 -13.57 6.57 21.63
CA PRO A 309 -14.28 7.79 22.03
C PRO A 309 -13.84 9.04 21.26
N GLU A 310 -12.55 9.18 20.94
CA GLU A 310 -12.06 10.30 20.12
C GLU A 310 -12.59 10.23 18.70
N ILE A 311 -12.65 9.03 18.10
CA ILE A 311 -13.23 8.85 16.77
C ILE A 311 -14.72 9.22 16.80
N GLU A 312 -15.46 8.77 17.82
CA GLU A 312 -16.88 9.08 18.00
C GLU A 312 -17.14 10.59 18.10
N GLU A 313 -16.31 11.32 18.85
CA GLU A 313 -16.42 12.78 19.01
C GLU A 313 -16.20 13.52 17.68
N VAL A 314 -15.17 13.14 16.92
CA VAL A 314 -14.88 13.75 15.62
C VAL A 314 -15.98 13.43 14.61
N VAL A 315 -16.49 12.19 14.58
CA VAL A 315 -17.62 11.81 13.72
C VAL A 315 -18.86 12.65 14.05
N ARG A 316 -19.21 12.80 15.34
CA ARG A 316 -20.37 13.62 15.76
C ARG A 316 -20.22 15.10 15.38
N THR A 317 -19.00 15.62 15.32
CA THR A 317 -18.73 17.01 14.92
C THR A 317 -18.91 17.22 13.42
N HIS A 318 -18.62 16.21 12.61
CA HIS A 318 -18.66 16.29 11.14
C HIS A 318 -19.88 15.60 10.51
N HIS A 319 -20.69 14.89 11.28
CA HIS A 319 -21.83 14.12 10.80
C HIS A 319 -23.06 14.27 11.72
N ASN A 320 -24.17 14.75 11.16
CA ASN A 320 -25.36 15.13 11.93
C ASN A 320 -26.29 13.96 12.28
N LYS A 321 -26.09 12.75 11.73
CA LYS A 321 -26.94 11.58 12.04
C LYS A 321 -26.40 10.83 13.24
N VAL A 322 -27.30 10.19 13.99
CA VAL A 322 -26.92 9.30 15.09
C VAL A 322 -26.16 8.10 14.53
N VAL A 323 -24.97 7.85 15.05
CA VAL A 323 -24.11 6.72 14.68
C VAL A 323 -24.02 5.77 15.86
N GLU A 324 -24.22 4.48 15.61
CA GLU A 324 -24.00 3.42 16.59
C GLU A 324 -22.52 3.00 16.59
N PHE A 325 -21.93 2.94 17.79
CA PHE A 325 -20.55 2.52 17.99
C PHE A 325 -20.49 1.27 18.88
N THR A 326 -19.95 0.19 18.34
CA THR A 326 -19.62 -1.04 19.08
C THR A 326 -18.30 -0.84 19.82
N ARG A 327 -18.36 -0.64 21.15
CA ARG A 327 -17.17 -0.34 21.95
C ARG A 327 -16.25 -1.54 22.19
N ALA A 328 -16.82 -2.74 22.29
CA ALA A 328 -16.05 -3.95 22.57
C ALA A 328 -15.67 -4.66 21.28
N ALA A 329 -14.36 -4.83 21.05
CA ALA A 329 -13.85 -5.79 20.07
C ALA A 329 -14.15 -7.22 20.56
N LYS A 330 -14.71 -8.08 19.70
CA LYS A 330 -14.96 -9.48 20.04
C LYS A 330 -13.64 -10.25 20.03
N ALA A 331 -12.81 -10.04 19.01
CA ALA A 331 -11.48 -10.63 18.87
C ALA A 331 -11.43 -12.11 19.29
N GLU A 332 -12.40 -12.91 18.81
CA GLU A 332 -12.67 -14.26 19.32
C GLU A 332 -11.46 -15.18 19.15
N ASP A 333 -10.97 -15.34 17.92
CA ASP A 333 -9.83 -16.18 17.59
C ASP A 333 -8.53 -15.76 18.30
N TYR A 334 -8.33 -14.45 18.46
CA TYR A 334 -7.19 -13.93 19.21
C TYR A 334 -7.28 -14.31 20.69
N ARG A 335 -8.46 -14.12 21.33
CA ARG A 335 -8.68 -14.50 22.74
C ARG A 335 -8.57 -16.01 22.93
N MET A 336 -9.05 -16.81 21.98
CA MET A 336 -8.88 -18.27 21.99
C MET A 336 -7.40 -18.67 21.87
N THR A 337 -6.64 -17.99 21.01
CA THR A 337 -5.18 -18.20 20.88
C THR A 337 -4.46 -17.88 22.19
N MET A 338 -4.73 -16.72 22.80
CA MET A 338 -4.15 -16.35 24.10
C MET A 338 -4.52 -17.33 25.21
N ALA A 339 -5.75 -17.85 25.21
CA ALA A 339 -6.18 -18.87 26.17
C ALA A 339 -5.41 -20.20 25.99
N LYS A 340 -5.18 -20.63 24.74
CA LYS A 340 -4.36 -21.81 24.43
C LYS A 340 -2.92 -21.63 24.89
N GLU A 341 -2.30 -20.48 24.63
CA GLU A 341 -0.93 -20.20 25.07
C GLU A 341 -0.79 -20.25 26.60
N ARG A 342 -1.74 -19.66 27.32
CA ARG A 342 -1.78 -19.70 28.79
C ARG A 342 -1.92 -21.13 29.32
N ALA A 343 -2.74 -21.96 28.67
CA ALA A 343 -2.89 -23.37 29.05
C ALA A 343 -1.59 -24.18 28.81
N VAL A 344 -0.84 -23.89 27.74
CA VAL A 344 0.45 -24.53 27.44
C VAL A 344 1.56 -24.07 28.40
N GLY A 345 1.62 -22.78 28.71
CA GLY A 345 2.61 -22.21 29.64
C GLY A 345 2.50 -22.76 31.07
N VAL A 346 1.29 -23.09 31.54
CA VAL A 346 1.07 -23.69 32.86
C VAL A 346 1.49 -25.18 32.90
N GLY A 347 1.66 -25.83 31.75
CA GLY A 347 2.13 -27.22 31.65
C GLY A 347 3.66 -27.37 31.61
N ALA A 348 4.39 -26.34 31.18
CA ALA A 348 5.85 -26.37 31.05
C ALA A 348 6.59 -26.14 32.38
N ASP A 349 5.92 -25.58 33.39
CA ASP A 349 6.49 -25.29 34.72
C ASP A 349 6.30 -26.46 35.73
N ARG A 350 5.94 -27.65 35.24
CA ARG A 350 5.78 -28.89 36.04
C ARG A 350 6.65 -30.05 35.52
N GLY A 351 7.80 -29.74 34.91
CA GLY A 351 8.79 -30.72 34.43
C GLY A 351 10.06 -30.69 35.24
#